data_AF-A0A7C0W2N7-F1
#
_entry.id   AF-A0A7C0W2N7-F1
#
_cell.length_a   1.000
_cell.length_b   1.000
_cell.length_c   1.000
_cell.angle_alpha   90.00
_cell.angle_beta   90.00
_cell.angle_gamma   90.00
#
_symmetry.space_group_name_H-M   'P 1'
#
loop_
_entity.id
_entity.type
_entity.pdbx_description
1 polymer ?
#
loop_
_entity_poly.entity_id
_entity_poly.type
_entity_poly.pdbx_seq_one_letter_code
_entity_poly.pdbx_strand_id
1 'polypeptide(L)'
;MIDTHCHLEMTAFDSDRNTVISRATDVGVEYMITIGSDREGNIKGLRISSDYPNVYLSVGIHPHDAKTLDQELFSELQSWAKQPKTVAIGEIGLDYHYMHSPKEVQISAFKKQLALAKDTGLPVVVHSREAKKDTLQILREEAAGISGVLHCFSGDMDMAKQAMDMGFYISIAGPVTFKNANKLREVVSFIPDERLLIETDAPYLSPVPMRGKRNEPSFLKYTAQVIAESRGVTVTDISRITTLNAMSLFKIGDIPREGRISYKIRDSLYLNITNRCTNKCGFCVRFHTSFVKGHNLRLEQEPSAAEVIMSIGDLTAYKEIVFCGIGEPLMRLDVVKEVSAWVKQKGGKVRINTNGHGNLINKRNILPELDGLVDSISISLDADDEKKYEAVCKPSFKNAFQAVISFIKEAKKHIPEVQITVVAVPEIDVEKCKDLAKELGVELRVREFNVVG
;
A
#
# COMPACT_ATOMS: atom_id res chain seq x y z
N MET A 1 6.57 -11.80 -3.26
CA MET A 1 7.07 -10.44 -3.54
C MET A 1 7.34 -10.29 -5.03
N ILE A 2 7.34 -9.06 -5.54
CA ILE A 2 7.70 -8.75 -6.92
C ILE A 2 8.87 -7.76 -6.89
N ASP A 3 9.93 -8.04 -7.64
CA ASP A 3 11.00 -7.07 -7.89
C ASP A 3 10.61 -6.20 -9.08
N THR A 4 10.19 -4.94 -8.82
CA THR A 4 9.63 -4.09 -9.86
C THR A 4 10.67 -3.42 -10.76
N HIS A 5 11.96 -3.54 -10.45
CA HIS A 5 13.03 -2.95 -11.26
C HIS A 5 14.35 -3.69 -11.02
N CYS A 6 14.80 -4.41 -12.03
CA CYS A 6 16.12 -5.04 -12.08
C CYS A 6 16.64 -5.09 -13.52
N HIS A 7 17.94 -5.29 -13.69
CA HIS A 7 18.64 -5.27 -14.97
C HIS A 7 19.25 -6.64 -15.28
N LEU A 8 18.40 -7.67 -15.42
CA LEU A 8 18.85 -9.04 -15.72
C LEU A 8 19.47 -9.17 -17.11
N GLU A 9 19.18 -8.23 -18.01
CA GLU A 9 19.74 -8.10 -19.35
C GLU A 9 21.21 -7.68 -19.38
N MET A 10 21.72 -7.10 -18.29
CA MET A 10 23.11 -6.70 -18.21
C MET A 10 24.07 -7.90 -18.24
N THR A 11 25.24 -7.68 -18.86
CA THR A 11 26.30 -8.69 -19.00
C THR A 11 26.81 -9.22 -17.68
N ALA A 12 26.63 -8.45 -16.60
CA ALA A 12 26.93 -8.85 -15.23
C ALA A 12 26.27 -10.18 -14.83
N PHE A 13 25.17 -10.58 -15.48
CA PHE A 13 24.44 -11.82 -15.19
C PHE A 13 24.61 -12.92 -16.25
N ASP A 14 25.37 -12.70 -17.34
CA ASP A 14 25.42 -13.66 -18.47
C ASP A 14 25.83 -15.07 -18.04
N SER A 15 26.76 -15.17 -17.09
CA SER A 15 27.28 -16.47 -16.63
C SER A 15 26.34 -17.24 -15.68
N ASP A 16 25.39 -16.57 -15.03
CA ASP A 16 24.62 -17.18 -13.92
C ASP A 16 23.15 -16.73 -13.81
N ARG A 17 22.59 -16.08 -14.84
CA ARG A 17 21.21 -15.56 -14.88
C ARG A 17 20.15 -16.59 -14.45
N ASN A 18 20.23 -17.81 -15.00
CA ASN A 18 19.33 -18.91 -14.63
C ASN A 18 19.33 -19.15 -13.11
N THR A 19 20.52 -19.22 -12.51
CA THR A 19 20.69 -19.46 -11.08
C THR A 19 20.24 -18.26 -10.25
N VAL A 20 20.47 -17.04 -10.72
CA VAL A 20 19.98 -15.79 -10.09
C VAL A 20 18.46 -15.78 -10.00
N ILE A 21 17.78 -16.08 -11.11
CA ILE A 21 16.32 -16.14 -11.17
C ILE A 21 15.80 -17.25 -10.24
N SER A 22 16.41 -18.44 -10.25
CA SER A 22 16.05 -19.52 -9.33
C SER A 22 16.17 -19.11 -7.87
N ARG A 23 17.30 -18.49 -7.48
CA ARG A 23 17.50 -17.99 -6.10
C ARG A 23 16.44 -16.98 -5.68
N ALA A 24 15.98 -16.14 -6.60
CA ALA A 24 14.93 -15.17 -6.34
C ALA A 24 13.59 -15.86 -6.05
N THR A 25 13.23 -16.84 -6.88
CA THR A 25 12.03 -17.66 -6.69
C THR A 25 12.07 -18.44 -5.38
N ASP A 26 13.22 -19.04 -5.02
CA ASP A 26 13.40 -19.83 -3.80
C ASP A 26 13.15 -19.01 -2.51
N VAL A 27 13.35 -17.69 -2.56
CA VAL A 27 13.09 -16.77 -1.42
C VAL A 27 11.75 -16.05 -1.52
N GLY A 28 10.88 -16.45 -2.45
CA GLY A 28 9.53 -15.91 -2.60
C GLY A 28 9.43 -14.62 -3.43
N VAL A 29 10.42 -14.31 -4.27
CA VAL A 29 10.26 -13.33 -5.36
C VAL A 29 9.61 -14.04 -6.54
N GLU A 30 8.30 -13.81 -6.68
CA GLU A 30 7.43 -14.51 -7.63
C GLU A 30 7.64 -13.99 -9.04
N TYR A 31 7.67 -12.66 -9.21
CA TYR A 31 7.90 -12.00 -10.49
C TYR A 31 9.03 -10.98 -10.41
N MET A 32 9.69 -10.75 -11.55
CA MET A 32 10.70 -9.72 -11.74
C MET A 32 10.37 -8.92 -12.99
N ILE A 33 10.62 -7.61 -12.97
CA ILE A 33 10.54 -6.74 -14.16
C ILE A 33 11.97 -6.36 -14.54
N THR A 34 12.45 -6.91 -15.65
CA THR A 34 13.74 -6.54 -16.23
C THR A 34 13.60 -5.25 -17.04
N ILE A 35 14.61 -4.38 -17.03
CA ILE A 35 14.51 -3.02 -17.58
C ILE A 35 15.45 -2.84 -18.78
N GLY A 36 14.88 -2.63 -19.96
CA GLY A 36 15.64 -2.18 -21.12
C GLY A 36 15.86 -0.67 -21.06
N SER A 37 17.12 -0.24 -20.97
CA SER A 37 17.51 1.18 -20.86
C SER A 37 18.20 1.74 -22.10
N ASP A 38 18.57 0.89 -23.05
CA ASP A 38 19.14 1.24 -24.36
C ASP A 38 18.69 0.22 -25.44
N ARG A 39 19.06 0.43 -26.71
CA ARG A 39 18.67 -0.47 -27.81
C ARG A 39 19.03 -1.94 -27.56
N GLU A 40 20.24 -2.22 -27.06
CA GLU A 40 20.70 -3.59 -26.82
C GLU A 40 20.01 -4.22 -25.60
N GLY A 41 19.87 -3.46 -24.52
CA GLY A 41 19.17 -3.84 -23.30
C GLY A 41 17.70 -4.19 -23.58
N ASN A 42 17.02 -3.39 -24.40
CA ASN A 42 15.65 -3.70 -24.85
C ASN A 42 15.58 -5.04 -25.60
N ILE A 43 16.48 -5.29 -26.56
CA ILE A 43 16.51 -6.55 -27.33
C ILE A 43 16.80 -7.74 -26.42
N LYS A 44 17.74 -7.62 -25.48
CA LYS A 44 18.06 -8.67 -24.52
C LYS A 44 16.91 -8.92 -23.54
N GLY A 45 16.28 -7.85 -23.05
CA GLY A 45 15.12 -7.92 -22.18
C GLY A 45 13.91 -8.63 -22.81
N LEU A 46 13.69 -8.43 -24.13
CA LEU A 46 12.67 -9.17 -24.89
C LEU A 46 12.95 -10.67 -24.89
N ARG A 47 14.20 -11.07 -25.12
CA ARG A 47 14.61 -12.48 -25.08
C ARG A 47 14.41 -13.06 -23.69
N ILE A 48 14.90 -12.36 -22.65
CA ILE A 48 14.78 -12.81 -21.26
C ILE A 48 13.31 -12.95 -20.85
N SER A 49 12.47 -11.95 -21.10
CA SER A 49 11.05 -12.06 -20.74
C SER A 49 10.34 -13.21 -21.46
N SER A 50 10.74 -13.52 -22.70
CA SER A 50 10.26 -14.71 -23.43
C SER A 50 10.74 -16.03 -22.83
N ASP A 51 12.01 -16.11 -22.42
CA ASP A 51 12.64 -17.34 -21.93
C ASP A 51 12.19 -17.72 -20.50
N TYR A 52 11.84 -16.74 -19.67
CA TYR A 52 11.48 -16.96 -18.27
C TYR A 52 10.01 -16.58 -17.99
N PRO A 53 9.13 -17.53 -17.65
CA PRO A 53 7.71 -17.27 -17.40
C PRO A 53 7.46 -16.17 -16.36
N ASN A 54 8.31 -16.08 -15.33
CA ASN A 54 8.18 -15.13 -14.23
C ASN A 54 8.93 -13.80 -14.42
N VAL A 55 9.50 -13.54 -15.60
CA VAL A 55 10.16 -12.26 -15.90
C VAL A 55 9.33 -11.46 -16.92
N TYR A 56 8.96 -10.24 -16.55
CA TYR A 56 8.36 -9.25 -17.44
C TYR A 56 9.39 -8.21 -17.86
N LEU A 57 9.04 -7.35 -18.81
CA LEU A 57 9.92 -6.36 -19.40
C LEU A 57 9.33 -4.94 -19.30
N SER A 58 10.18 -3.98 -18.98
CA SER A 58 9.96 -2.56 -19.31
C SER A 58 10.89 -2.16 -20.45
N VAL A 59 10.39 -1.39 -21.42
CA VAL A 59 11.21 -0.91 -22.56
C VAL A 59 11.32 0.60 -22.57
N GLY A 60 12.53 1.13 -22.75
CA GLY A 60 12.75 2.58 -22.80
C GLY A 60 14.17 2.94 -23.17
N ILE A 61 14.43 4.23 -23.21
CA ILE A 61 15.76 4.83 -23.36
C ILE A 61 16.00 5.73 -22.16
N HIS A 62 17.01 5.35 -21.37
CA HIS A 62 17.45 6.05 -20.18
C HIS A 62 17.99 7.45 -20.52
N PRO A 63 17.87 8.45 -19.63
CA PRO A 63 18.40 9.80 -19.84
C PRO A 63 19.87 9.85 -20.30
N HIS A 64 20.72 8.91 -19.89
CA HIS A 64 22.10 8.85 -20.37
C HIS A 64 22.20 8.67 -21.88
N ASP A 65 21.31 7.86 -22.45
CA ASP A 65 21.30 7.46 -23.85
C ASP A 65 20.26 8.22 -24.68
N ALA A 66 19.63 9.25 -24.11
CA ALA A 66 18.60 10.06 -24.76
C ALA A 66 19.00 10.58 -26.16
N LYS A 67 20.28 10.91 -26.37
CA LYS A 67 20.82 11.34 -27.69
C LYS A 67 20.76 10.28 -28.79
N THR A 68 20.55 9.02 -28.43
CA THR A 68 20.44 7.90 -29.37
C THR A 68 19.00 7.68 -29.87
N LEU A 69 18.01 8.35 -29.26
CA LEU A 69 16.59 8.19 -29.62
C LEU A 69 16.24 8.91 -30.92
N ASP A 70 16.62 8.31 -32.04
CA ASP A 70 16.22 8.72 -33.38
C ASP A 70 14.82 8.17 -33.76
N GLN A 71 14.43 8.34 -35.03
CA GLN A 71 13.13 7.89 -35.51
C GLN A 71 13.06 6.38 -35.72
N GLU A 72 14.18 5.73 -36.04
CA GLU A 72 14.24 4.27 -36.21
C GLU A 72 14.07 3.60 -34.85
N LEU A 73 14.89 3.98 -33.87
CA LEU A 73 14.82 3.44 -32.51
C LEU A 73 13.46 3.71 -31.84
N PHE A 74 12.87 4.88 -32.10
CA PHE A 74 11.52 5.15 -31.61
C PHE A 74 10.47 4.20 -32.24
N SER A 75 10.61 3.86 -33.52
CA SER A 75 9.72 2.91 -34.19
C SER A 75 9.91 1.48 -33.65
N GLU A 76 11.14 1.12 -33.28
CA GLU A 76 11.43 -0.13 -32.59
C GLU A 76 10.77 -0.20 -31.20
N LEU A 77 10.91 0.86 -30.38
CA LEU A 77 10.23 0.96 -29.08
C LEU A 77 8.71 0.79 -29.21
N GLN A 78 8.09 1.40 -30.22
CA GLN A 78 6.66 1.23 -30.52
C GLN A 78 6.29 -0.21 -30.83
N SER A 79 7.18 -0.97 -31.46
CA SER A 79 6.99 -2.40 -31.73
C SER A 79 7.17 -3.24 -30.47
N TRP A 80 8.21 -2.97 -29.68
CA TRP A 80 8.53 -3.71 -28.46
C TRP A 80 7.50 -3.48 -27.35
N ALA A 81 6.93 -2.27 -27.27
CA ALA A 81 5.84 -1.93 -26.35
C ALA A 81 4.57 -2.78 -26.56
N LYS A 82 4.40 -3.40 -27.73
CA LYS A 82 3.24 -4.25 -28.05
C LYS A 82 3.47 -5.73 -27.73
N GLN A 83 4.67 -6.10 -27.27
CA GLN A 83 4.98 -7.49 -26.98
C GLN A 83 4.26 -7.96 -25.71
N PRO A 84 3.78 -9.22 -25.63
CA PRO A 84 2.86 -9.65 -24.57
C PRO A 84 3.37 -9.50 -23.13
N LYS A 85 4.69 -9.52 -22.92
CA LYS A 85 5.31 -9.39 -21.59
C LYS A 85 6.01 -8.05 -21.37
N THR A 86 5.81 -7.10 -22.29
CA THR A 86 6.19 -5.71 -22.08
C THR A 86 5.08 -5.03 -21.29
N VAL A 87 5.39 -4.63 -20.05
CA VAL A 87 4.40 -4.16 -19.06
C VAL A 87 4.57 -2.70 -18.69
N ALA A 88 5.61 -2.04 -19.19
CA ALA A 88 5.85 -0.63 -18.94
C ALA A 88 6.75 0.01 -20.01
N ILE A 89 6.70 1.35 -20.06
CA ILE A 89 7.68 2.18 -20.78
C ILE A 89 8.68 2.73 -19.77
N GLY A 90 9.95 2.36 -19.89
CA GLY A 90 10.99 2.73 -18.95
C GLY A 90 12.18 1.78 -18.94
N GLU A 91 13.31 2.18 -18.35
CA GLU A 91 13.45 3.42 -17.58
C GLU A 91 13.61 4.67 -18.46
N ILE A 92 12.83 5.71 -18.15
CA ILE A 92 12.83 7.01 -18.84
C ILE A 92 12.91 8.13 -17.81
N GLY A 93 13.37 9.33 -18.20
CA GLY A 93 13.34 10.47 -17.28
C GLY A 93 14.55 11.37 -17.43
N LEU A 94 15.11 11.82 -16.31
CA LEU A 94 16.15 12.84 -16.25
C LEU A 94 17.25 12.48 -15.25
N ASP A 95 18.51 12.57 -15.69
CA ASP A 95 19.70 12.46 -14.84
C ASP A 95 20.59 13.69 -15.06
N TYR A 96 20.60 14.60 -14.08
CA TYR A 96 21.42 15.83 -14.08
C TYR A 96 22.72 15.67 -13.30
N HIS A 97 22.96 14.50 -12.72
CA HIS A 97 24.17 14.22 -11.98
C HIS A 97 25.33 13.89 -12.93
N TYR A 98 25.11 13.00 -13.90
CA TYR A 98 26.15 12.57 -14.84
C TYR A 98 26.12 13.31 -16.18
N MET A 99 24.94 13.76 -16.64
CA MET A 99 24.79 14.58 -17.84
C MET A 99 25.40 13.96 -19.13
N HIS A 100 25.32 12.63 -19.30
CA HIS A 100 25.85 11.93 -20.49
C HIS A 100 25.12 12.27 -21.81
N SER A 101 23.91 12.82 -21.70
CA SER A 101 23.17 13.48 -22.78
C SER A 101 22.81 14.91 -22.36
N PRO A 102 22.78 15.88 -23.30
CA PRO A 102 22.40 17.25 -22.99
C PRO A 102 21.00 17.34 -22.38
N LYS A 103 20.81 18.25 -21.42
CA LYS A 103 19.53 18.44 -20.69
C LYS A 103 18.31 18.50 -21.62
N GLU A 104 18.35 19.34 -22.64
CA GLU A 104 17.23 19.51 -23.57
C GLU A 104 16.92 18.24 -24.37
N VAL A 105 17.94 17.44 -24.66
CA VAL A 105 17.79 16.14 -25.33
C VAL A 105 17.14 15.13 -24.39
N GLN A 106 17.52 15.10 -23.11
CA GLN A 106 16.85 14.26 -22.10
C GLN A 106 15.38 14.65 -21.95
N ILE A 107 15.08 15.95 -21.86
CA ILE A 107 13.70 16.46 -21.76
C ILE A 107 12.89 16.03 -22.98
N SER A 108 13.42 16.24 -24.19
CA SER A 108 12.73 15.87 -25.43
C SER A 108 12.46 14.36 -25.50
N ALA A 109 13.46 13.53 -25.18
CA ALA A 109 13.32 12.08 -25.16
C ALA A 109 12.33 11.60 -24.09
N PHE A 110 12.34 12.21 -22.90
CA PHE A 110 11.40 11.90 -21.83
C PHE A 110 9.96 12.19 -22.27
N LYS A 111 9.69 13.38 -22.80
CA LYS A 111 8.37 13.75 -23.33
C LYS A 111 7.91 12.80 -24.45
N LYS A 112 8.81 12.44 -25.38
CA LYS A 112 8.51 11.54 -26.50
C LYS A 112 8.10 10.14 -26.02
N GLN A 113 8.74 9.62 -24.97
CA GLN A 113 8.42 8.32 -24.40
C GLN A 113 7.19 8.34 -23.48
N LEU A 114 6.90 9.46 -22.81
CA LEU A 114 5.61 9.66 -22.13
C LEU A 114 4.44 9.64 -23.13
N ALA A 115 4.62 10.23 -24.32
CA ALA A 115 3.62 10.13 -25.38
C ALA A 115 3.41 8.67 -25.83
N LEU A 116 4.48 7.89 -25.98
CA LEU A 116 4.39 6.45 -26.27
C LEU A 116 3.59 5.68 -25.20
N ALA A 117 3.82 6.00 -23.92
CA ALA A 117 3.08 5.38 -22.82
C ALA A 117 1.58 5.70 -22.88
N LYS A 118 1.20 6.95 -23.25
CA LYS A 118 -0.21 7.31 -23.51
C LYS A 118 -0.81 6.49 -24.64
N ASP A 119 -0.10 6.38 -25.76
CA ASP A 119 -0.59 5.69 -26.95
C ASP A 119 -0.80 4.19 -26.72
N THR A 120 0.03 3.59 -25.86
CA THR A 120 0.00 2.15 -25.55
C THR A 120 -0.85 1.82 -24.32
N GLY A 121 -1.16 2.81 -23.47
CA GLY A 121 -1.84 2.60 -22.19
C GLY A 121 -1.00 1.83 -21.16
N LEU A 122 0.32 1.73 -21.39
CA LEU A 122 1.28 1.14 -20.47
C LEU A 122 1.70 2.15 -19.40
N PRO A 123 1.94 1.70 -18.16
CA PRO A 123 2.52 2.55 -17.13
C PRO A 123 3.98 2.92 -17.46
N VAL A 124 4.51 3.92 -16.76
CA VAL A 124 5.91 4.36 -16.92
C VAL A 124 6.78 4.04 -15.71
N VAL A 125 8.06 3.74 -15.96
CA VAL A 125 9.11 3.63 -14.94
C VAL A 125 10.03 4.83 -15.08
N VAL A 126 9.99 5.74 -14.10
CA VAL A 126 10.60 7.07 -14.18
C VAL A 126 11.87 7.13 -13.35
N HIS A 127 12.99 7.37 -14.03
CA HIS A 127 14.28 7.72 -13.45
C HIS A 127 14.34 9.22 -13.18
N SER A 128 14.74 9.61 -11.96
CA SER A 128 14.96 11.01 -11.63
C SER A 128 16.13 11.17 -10.66
N ARG A 129 17.21 11.79 -11.14
CA ARG A 129 18.40 12.05 -10.33
C ARG A 129 18.84 13.50 -10.45
N GLU A 130 18.82 14.20 -9.32
CA GLU A 130 19.12 15.65 -9.23
C GLU A 130 18.27 16.52 -10.18
N ALA A 131 17.11 16.00 -10.62
CA ALA A 131 16.25 16.61 -11.64
C ALA A 131 14.81 16.82 -11.16
N LYS A 132 14.59 16.95 -9.83
CA LYS A 132 13.27 17.01 -9.19
C LYS A 132 12.31 18.00 -9.86
N LYS A 133 12.73 19.25 -10.03
CA LYS A 133 11.86 20.34 -10.54
C LYS A 133 11.33 20.00 -11.93
N ASP A 134 12.21 19.67 -12.85
CA ASP A 134 11.87 19.44 -14.25
C ASP A 134 11.13 18.11 -14.42
N THR A 135 11.47 17.08 -13.61
CA THR A 135 10.74 15.82 -13.59
C THR A 135 9.27 16.04 -13.19
N LEU A 136 9.03 16.73 -12.06
CA LEU A 136 7.67 16.98 -11.58
C LEU A 136 6.88 17.89 -12.54
N GLN A 137 7.55 18.87 -13.14
CA GLN A 137 6.91 19.73 -14.14
C GLN A 137 6.47 18.92 -15.37
N ILE A 138 7.36 18.11 -15.94
CA ILE A 138 7.06 17.30 -17.12
C ILE A 138 5.98 16.27 -16.81
N LEU A 139 6.04 15.58 -15.67
CA LEU A 139 4.99 14.63 -15.30
C LEU A 139 3.63 15.30 -15.17
N ARG A 140 3.57 16.52 -14.61
CA ARG A 140 2.33 17.27 -14.48
C ARG A 140 1.74 17.69 -15.83
N GLU A 141 2.60 18.13 -16.75
CA GLU A 141 2.19 18.59 -18.09
C GLU A 141 1.85 17.41 -19.01
N GLU A 142 2.66 16.35 -18.96
CA GLU A 142 2.73 15.34 -20.01
C GLU A 142 2.26 13.96 -19.55
N ALA A 143 2.09 13.68 -18.27
CA ALA A 143 1.70 12.35 -17.78
C ALA A 143 0.23 12.25 -17.32
N ALA A 144 -0.59 13.27 -17.60
CA ALA A 144 -2.02 13.20 -17.31
C ALA A 144 -2.66 11.95 -17.94
N GLY A 145 -3.31 11.12 -17.12
CA GLY A 145 -3.93 9.85 -17.52
C GLY A 145 -2.97 8.65 -17.60
N ILE A 146 -1.68 8.83 -17.32
CA ILE A 146 -0.68 7.76 -17.26
C ILE A 146 -0.44 7.39 -15.78
N SER A 147 -0.44 6.10 -15.46
CA SER A 147 0.07 5.60 -14.18
C SER A 147 1.56 5.30 -14.28
N GLY A 148 2.28 5.34 -13.17
CA GLY A 148 3.70 5.00 -13.23
C GLY A 148 4.32 4.90 -11.85
N VAL A 149 5.63 4.70 -11.85
CA VAL A 149 6.45 4.61 -10.64
C VAL A 149 7.67 5.51 -10.77
N LEU A 150 7.99 6.24 -9.71
CA LEU A 150 9.33 6.79 -9.54
C LEU A 150 10.19 5.67 -8.95
N HIS A 151 11.04 5.09 -9.79
CA HIS A 151 11.92 3.99 -9.37
C HIS A 151 13.08 4.53 -8.54
N CYS A 152 13.69 3.65 -7.74
CA CYS A 152 14.81 3.92 -6.86
C CYS A 152 14.71 5.30 -6.15
N PHE A 153 13.56 5.56 -5.52
CA PHE A 153 13.23 6.91 -5.08
C PHE A 153 14.28 7.49 -4.12
N SER A 154 14.92 8.57 -4.55
CA SER A 154 15.93 9.31 -3.78
C SER A 154 15.55 10.77 -3.53
N GLY A 155 14.29 11.13 -3.77
CA GLY A 155 13.75 12.47 -3.56
C GLY A 155 13.44 12.76 -2.09
N ASP A 156 12.89 13.95 -1.84
CA ASP A 156 12.41 14.37 -0.53
C ASP A 156 10.89 14.15 -0.37
N MET A 157 10.37 14.43 0.83
CA MET A 157 8.94 14.30 1.16
C MET A 157 8.03 15.10 0.22
N ASP A 158 8.46 16.29 -0.20
CA ASP A 158 7.70 17.15 -1.12
C ASP A 158 7.58 16.51 -2.51
N MET A 159 8.66 15.94 -3.03
CA MET A 159 8.64 15.21 -4.29
C MET A 159 7.73 13.98 -4.23
N ALA A 160 7.81 13.21 -3.14
CA ALA A 160 6.98 12.03 -2.94
C ALA A 160 5.49 12.41 -2.92
N LYS A 161 5.10 13.45 -2.18
CA LYS A 161 3.72 13.95 -2.12
C LYS A 161 3.21 14.35 -3.50
N GLN A 162 3.95 15.22 -4.20
CA GLN A 162 3.54 15.68 -5.53
C GLN A 162 3.42 14.53 -6.54
N ALA A 163 4.32 13.55 -6.49
CA ALA A 163 4.24 12.36 -7.34
C ALA A 163 2.99 11.52 -7.04
N MET A 164 2.70 11.27 -5.76
CA MET A 164 1.52 10.49 -5.34
C MET A 164 0.21 11.22 -5.65
N ASP A 165 0.18 12.55 -5.54
CA ASP A 165 -0.97 13.39 -5.94
C ASP A 165 -1.25 13.28 -7.44
N MET A 166 -0.21 13.08 -8.26
CA MET A 166 -0.32 12.77 -9.70
C MET A 166 -0.64 11.29 -9.97
N GLY A 167 -0.79 10.46 -8.94
CA GLY A 167 -1.15 9.05 -9.06
C GLY A 167 0.03 8.09 -9.27
N PHE A 168 1.28 8.56 -9.11
CA PHE A 168 2.47 7.72 -9.21
C PHE A 168 2.72 6.91 -7.94
N TYR A 169 3.27 5.72 -8.14
CA TYR A 169 3.84 4.89 -7.08
C TYR A 169 5.27 5.36 -6.78
N ILE A 170 5.74 5.01 -5.58
CA ILE A 170 7.11 5.27 -5.13
C ILE A 170 7.75 3.92 -4.85
N SER A 171 8.82 3.59 -5.58
CA SER A 171 9.56 2.35 -5.37
C SER A 171 10.83 2.58 -4.56
N ILE A 172 11.07 1.67 -3.63
CA ILE A 172 12.17 1.77 -2.66
C ILE A 172 13.16 0.64 -2.91
N ALA A 173 14.40 1.02 -3.19
CA ALA A 173 15.50 0.10 -3.43
C ALA A 173 16.37 -0.15 -2.18
N GLY A 174 17.42 -0.95 -2.35
CA GLY A 174 18.38 -1.29 -1.30
C GLY A 174 18.98 -0.14 -0.47
N PRO A 175 19.14 1.10 -0.97
CA PRO A 175 19.67 2.21 -0.16
C PRO A 175 18.91 2.51 1.13
N VAL A 176 17.62 2.15 1.25
CA VAL A 176 16.86 2.29 2.50
C VAL A 176 17.49 1.55 3.68
N THR A 177 18.26 0.50 3.39
CA THR A 177 18.97 -0.30 4.39
C THR A 177 20.27 0.36 4.89
N PHE A 178 20.74 1.44 4.24
CA PHE A 178 22.01 2.07 4.58
C PHE A 178 21.91 2.87 5.88
N LYS A 179 22.97 2.87 6.69
CA LYS A 179 23.00 3.54 8.00
C LYS A 179 22.53 5.00 7.96
N ASN A 180 22.89 5.74 6.90
CA ASN A 180 22.61 7.17 6.75
C ASN A 180 21.27 7.50 6.07
N ALA A 181 20.45 6.50 5.72
CA ALA A 181 19.22 6.67 4.94
C ALA A 181 18.00 7.12 5.76
N ASN A 182 18.20 7.86 6.86
CA ASN A 182 17.11 8.25 7.78
C ASN A 182 16.00 9.05 7.07
N LYS A 183 16.37 10.02 6.22
CA LYS A 183 15.41 10.79 5.42
C LYS A 183 14.56 9.91 4.49
N LEU A 184 15.18 8.89 3.89
CA LEU A 184 14.45 7.96 3.04
C LEU A 184 13.49 7.11 3.86
N ARG A 185 13.88 6.65 5.06
CA ARG A 185 12.98 5.93 5.98
C ARG A 185 11.81 6.80 6.44
N GLU A 186 12.03 8.08 6.71
CA GLU A 186 10.95 9.03 7.02
C GLU A 186 9.95 9.14 5.87
N VAL A 187 10.42 9.21 4.62
CA VAL A 187 9.54 9.18 3.44
C VAL A 187 8.78 7.84 3.38
N VAL A 188 9.46 6.72 3.57
CA VAL A 188 8.84 5.37 3.57
C VAL A 188 7.70 5.24 4.58
N SER A 189 7.87 5.80 5.77
CA SER A 189 6.82 5.77 6.80
C SER A 189 5.59 6.59 6.41
N PHE A 190 5.75 7.61 5.55
CA PHE A 190 4.65 8.48 5.08
C PHE A 190 3.92 7.94 3.84
N ILE A 191 4.58 7.11 3.01
CA ILE A 191 3.94 6.58 1.79
C ILE A 191 2.69 5.74 2.16
N PRO A 192 1.50 6.05 1.61
CA PRO A 192 0.31 5.21 1.74
C PRO A 192 0.57 3.80 1.23
N ASP A 193 -0.10 2.80 1.82
CA ASP A 193 0.14 1.39 1.46
C ASP A 193 -0.01 1.17 -0.04
N GLU A 194 -1.05 1.72 -0.65
CA GLU A 194 -1.41 1.60 -2.06
C GLU A 194 -0.48 2.33 -3.04
N ARG A 195 0.54 3.03 -2.55
CA ARG A 195 1.54 3.74 -3.37
C ARG A 195 2.96 3.21 -3.21
N LEU A 196 3.18 2.23 -2.33
CA LEU A 196 4.51 1.69 -2.05
C LEU A 196 4.85 0.52 -2.98
N LEU A 197 6.01 0.61 -3.64
CA LEU A 197 6.66 -0.50 -4.34
C LEU A 197 8.06 -0.74 -3.77
N ILE A 198 8.63 -1.89 -4.10
CA ILE A 198 10.00 -2.26 -3.71
C ILE A 198 10.72 -2.86 -4.89
N GLU A 199 12.03 -2.63 -4.95
CA GLU A 199 12.88 -3.14 -6.03
C GLU A 199 14.29 -3.41 -5.53
N THR A 200 15.10 -4.01 -6.40
CA THR A 200 16.54 -4.17 -6.14
C THR A 200 17.40 -3.17 -6.88
N ASP A 201 17.02 -2.77 -8.11
CA ASP A 201 17.91 -2.11 -9.06
C ASP A 201 19.17 -2.94 -9.38
N ALA A 202 19.06 -4.27 -9.27
CA ALA A 202 20.18 -5.17 -9.48
C ALA A 202 20.72 -5.05 -10.92
N PRO A 203 22.04 -5.02 -11.17
CA PRO A 203 23.12 -5.44 -10.27
C PRO A 203 23.62 -4.35 -9.29
N TYR A 204 23.03 -3.17 -9.31
CA TYR A 204 23.45 -2.03 -8.50
C TYR A 204 22.85 -2.05 -7.09
N LEU A 205 23.34 -1.16 -6.23
CA LEU A 205 22.69 -0.77 -4.96
C LEU A 205 22.37 -1.90 -3.97
N SER A 206 23.23 -2.93 -3.88
CA SER A 206 23.09 -4.03 -2.93
C SER A 206 22.73 -3.57 -1.51
N PRO A 207 21.61 -4.06 -0.92
CA PRO A 207 21.20 -3.70 0.43
C PRO A 207 22.18 -4.25 1.47
N VAL A 208 22.18 -3.70 2.68
CA VAL A 208 22.80 -4.33 3.86
C VAL A 208 22.04 -5.63 4.17
N PRO A 209 22.73 -6.78 4.38
CA PRO A 209 24.17 -6.97 4.62
C PRO A 209 25.01 -7.29 3.37
N MET A 210 24.45 -7.23 2.16
CA MET A 210 25.11 -7.59 0.90
C MET A 210 25.86 -6.43 0.22
N ARG A 211 25.95 -5.26 0.87
CA ARG A 211 26.64 -4.08 0.36
C ARG A 211 28.07 -4.41 -0.09
N GLY A 212 28.44 -3.97 -1.29
CA GLY A 212 29.74 -4.26 -1.92
C GLY A 212 29.80 -5.55 -2.74
N LYS A 213 28.75 -6.38 -2.70
CA LYS A 213 28.55 -7.50 -3.65
C LYS A 213 27.70 -7.05 -4.83
N ARG A 214 27.72 -7.81 -5.94
CA ARG A 214 26.75 -7.66 -7.03
C ARG A 214 25.35 -7.92 -6.47
N ASN A 215 24.41 -7.00 -6.71
CA ASN A 215 23.03 -7.16 -6.25
C ASN A 215 22.31 -8.21 -7.10
N GLU A 216 21.22 -8.76 -6.58
CA GLU A 216 20.33 -9.65 -7.32
C GLU A 216 18.91 -9.65 -6.71
N PRO A 217 17.87 -10.05 -7.46
CA PRO A 217 16.48 -10.01 -6.99
C PRO A 217 16.23 -10.73 -5.67
N SER A 218 17.00 -11.79 -5.36
CA SER A 218 16.89 -12.53 -4.09
C SER A 218 17.20 -11.66 -2.84
N PHE A 219 17.85 -10.51 -3.01
CA PHE A 219 18.18 -9.59 -1.92
C PHE A 219 17.02 -8.65 -1.56
N LEU A 220 15.93 -8.63 -2.33
CA LEU A 220 14.75 -7.80 -2.09
C LEU A 220 14.18 -7.99 -0.67
N LYS A 221 14.31 -9.19 -0.10
CA LYS A 221 13.91 -9.50 1.28
C LYS A 221 14.55 -8.58 2.33
N TYR A 222 15.78 -8.11 2.11
CA TYR A 222 16.45 -7.21 3.03
C TYR A 222 15.85 -5.79 2.99
N THR A 223 15.50 -5.31 1.80
CA THR A 223 14.75 -4.06 1.60
C THR A 223 13.38 -4.15 2.29
N ALA A 224 12.65 -5.25 2.07
CA ALA A 224 11.35 -5.48 2.69
C ALA A 224 11.41 -5.51 4.22
N GLN A 225 12.46 -6.12 4.80
CA GLN A 225 12.69 -6.16 6.25
C GLN A 225 12.80 -4.76 6.85
N VAL A 226 13.66 -3.91 6.29
CA VAL A 226 13.87 -2.54 6.83
C VAL A 226 12.62 -1.68 6.67
N ILE A 227 11.87 -1.85 5.57
CA ILE A 227 10.59 -1.16 5.37
C ILE A 227 9.55 -1.63 6.40
N ALA A 228 9.48 -2.93 6.66
CA ALA A 228 8.55 -3.51 7.64
C ALA A 228 8.82 -2.94 9.05
N GLU A 229 10.09 -2.90 9.45
CA GLU A 229 10.54 -2.28 10.71
C GLU A 229 10.16 -0.79 10.78
N SER A 230 10.46 -0.02 9.73
CA SER A 230 10.18 1.42 9.67
C SER A 230 8.68 1.76 9.74
N ARG A 231 7.82 0.81 9.33
CA ARG A 231 6.36 0.98 9.33
C ARG A 231 5.65 0.23 10.47
N GLY A 232 6.41 -0.47 11.32
CA GLY A 232 5.87 -1.27 12.43
C GLY A 232 4.88 -2.34 11.96
N VAL A 233 5.19 -3.02 10.85
CA VAL A 233 4.39 -4.14 10.30
C VAL A 233 5.30 -5.34 10.02
N THR A 234 4.74 -6.47 9.59
CA THR A 234 5.54 -7.66 9.26
C THR A 234 6.06 -7.62 7.82
N VAL A 235 7.11 -8.39 7.52
CA VAL A 235 7.58 -8.58 6.13
C VAL A 235 6.47 -9.19 5.26
N THR A 236 5.66 -10.08 5.81
CA THR A 236 4.50 -10.66 5.11
C THR A 236 3.48 -9.57 4.73
N ASP A 237 3.27 -8.57 5.59
CA ASP A 237 2.42 -7.43 5.26
C ASP A 237 3.02 -6.60 4.12
N ILE A 238 4.31 -6.26 4.19
CA ILE A 238 4.99 -5.53 3.10
C ILE A 238 4.92 -6.32 1.80
N SER A 239 5.24 -7.61 1.82
CA SER A 239 5.17 -8.49 0.64
C SER A 239 3.77 -8.45 0.01
N ARG A 240 2.72 -8.56 0.81
CA ARG A 240 1.34 -8.58 0.32
C ARG A 240 0.90 -7.22 -0.24
N ILE A 241 1.25 -6.12 0.44
CA ILE A 241 0.98 -4.74 -0.01
C ILE A 241 1.66 -4.48 -1.35
N THR A 242 2.98 -4.68 -1.42
CA THR A 242 3.77 -4.29 -2.60
C THR A 242 3.49 -5.22 -3.78
N THR A 243 3.18 -6.49 -3.54
CA THR A 243 2.77 -7.43 -4.60
C THR A 243 1.44 -6.98 -5.22
N LEU A 244 0.43 -6.66 -4.42
CA LEU A 244 -0.86 -6.15 -4.95
C LEU A 244 -0.65 -4.88 -5.78
N ASN A 245 0.16 -3.95 -5.28
CA ASN A 245 0.45 -2.69 -5.97
C ASN A 245 1.17 -2.92 -7.31
N ALA A 246 2.18 -3.79 -7.34
CA ALA A 246 2.90 -4.13 -8.56
C ALA A 246 1.98 -4.81 -9.58
N MET A 247 1.18 -5.79 -9.16
CA MET A 247 0.18 -6.45 -10.00
C MET A 247 -0.83 -5.44 -10.56
N SER A 248 -1.27 -4.48 -9.74
CA SER A 248 -2.24 -3.44 -10.14
C SER A 248 -1.63 -2.44 -11.14
N LEU A 249 -0.40 -2.00 -10.91
CA LEU A 249 0.27 -1.03 -11.77
C LEU A 249 0.61 -1.65 -13.14
N PHE A 250 1.29 -2.80 -13.12
CA PHE A 250 1.85 -3.44 -14.31
C PHE A 250 0.88 -4.43 -14.98
N LYS A 251 -0.30 -4.65 -14.39
CA LYS A 251 -1.34 -5.56 -14.90
C LYS A 251 -0.82 -6.99 -15.10
N ILE A 252 -0.04 -7.47 -14.13
CA ILE A 252 0.55 -8.81 -14.10
C ILE A 252 -0.04 -9.65 -12.96
N GLY A 253 0.05 -10.97 -13.09
CA GLY A 253 -0.45 -11.91 -12.07
C GLY A 253 -1.95 -11.82 -11.82
N ASP A 254 -2.39 -12.43 -10.71
CA ASP A 254 -3.80 -12.50 -10.33
C ASP A 254 -4.11 -11.64 -9.11
N ILE A 255 -4.94 -10.62 -9.30
CA ILE A 255 -5.42 -9.76 -8.22
C ILE A 255 -6.61 -10.46 -7.50
N PRO A 256 -6.59 -10.61 -6.17
CA PRO A 256 -7.68 -11.24 -5.42
C PRO A 256 -9.03 -10.55 -5.63
N ARG A 257 -10.00 -11.29 -6.19
CA ARG A 257 -11.35 -10.77 -6.49
C ARG A 257 -12.32 -10.90 -5.32
N GLU A 258 -12.19 -11.99 -4.57
CA GLU A 258 -13.11 -12.30 -3.46
C GLU A 258 -12.76 -11.53 -2.19
N GLY A 259 -13.80 -11.04 -1.52
CA GLY A 259 -13.68 -10.41 -0.21
C GLY A 259 -13.33 -11.40 0.89
N ARG A 260 -12.37 -11.05 1.74
CA ARG A 260 -11.97 -11.85 2.90
C ARG A 260 -12.91 -11.62 4.08
N ILE A 261 -13.38 -12.72 4.68
CA ILE A 261 -14.11 -12.72 5.96
C ILE A 261 -13.15 -12.45 7.12
N SER A 262 -11.98 -13.10 7.10
CA SER A 262 -10.92 -12.90 8.09
C SER A 262 -9.61 -12.52 7.40
N TYR A 263 -8.82 -11.66 8.05
CA TYR A 263 -7.54 -11.21 7.51
C TYR A 263 -6.56 -10.86 8.63
N LYS A 264 -5.30 -11.27 8.47
CA LYS A 264 -4.25 -11.01 9.45
C LYS A 264 -3.54 -9.70 9.12
N ILE A 265 -3.34 -8.86 10.14
CA ILE A 265 -2.42 -7.72 10.12
C ILE A 265 -1.56 -7.84 11.38
N ARG A 266 -0.22 -7.86 11.22
CA ARG A 266 0.70 -8.15 12.33
C ARG A 266 0.30 -9.46 13.02
N ASP A 267 0.03 -9.43 14.32
CA ASP A 267 -0.29 -10.61 15.14
C ASP A 267 -1.79 -10.73 15.48
N SER A 268 -2.63 -9.84 14.97
CA SER A 268 -4.08 -9.85 15.22
C SER A 268 -4.85 -10.36 14.00
N LEU A 269 -5.94 -11.10 14.24
CA LEU A 269 -6.87 -11.48 13.18
C LEU A 269 -8.07 -10.54 13.17
N TYR A 270 -8.35 -9.95 12.02
CA TYR A 270 -9.45 -9.02 11.82
C TYR A 270 -10.61 -9.73 11.14
N LEU A 271 -11.84 -9.45 11.59
CA LEU A 271 -13.08 -10.04 11.11
C LEU A 271 -13.92 -8.96 10.41
N ASN A 272 -14.08 -9.14 9.10
CA ASN A 272 -14.89 -8.32 8.22
C ASN A 272 -16.22 -9.02 7.97
N ILE A 273 -17.27 -8.55 8.64
CA ILE A 273 -18.58 -9.23 8.69
C ILE A 273 -19.70 -8.46 7.99
N THR A 274 -19.42 -7.24 7.52
CA THR A 274 -20.41 -6.40 6.83
C THR A 274 -19.74 -5.31 6.01
N ASN A 275 -20.35 -4.95 4.87
CA ASN A 275 -20.00 -3.77 4.07
C ASN A 275 -20.79 -2.51 4.50
N ARG A 276 -21.81 -2.69 5.35
CA ARG A 276 -22.76 -1.64 5.75
C ARG A 276 -22.17 -0.83 6.89
N CYS A 277 -22.41 0.48 6.89
CA CYS A 277 -22.02 1.38 7.97
C CYS A 277 -22.99 2.55 7.99
N THR A 278 -23.32 3.01 9.19
CA THR A 278 -24.22 4.14 9.43
C THR A 278 -23.56 5.50 9.18
N ASN A 279 -22.24 5.54 9.06
CA ASN A 279 -21.48 6.73 8.65
C ASN A 279 -21.11 6.65 7.16
N LYS A 280 -20.98 7.83 6.54
CA LYS A 280 -20.45 8.02 5.19
C LYS A 280 -19.26 8.99 5.26
N CYS A 281 -18.25 8.63 6.07
CA CYS A 281 -17.12 9.50 6.32
C CYS A 281 -16.36 9.85 5.03
N GLY A 282 -15.95 11.11 4.89
CA GLY A 282 -15.19 11.57 3.72
C GLY A 282 -13.84 10.86 3.52
N PHE A 283 -13.27 10.35 4.60
CA PHE A 283 -12.00 9.61 4.61
C PHE A 283 -12.15 8.08 4.55
N CYS A 284 -13.38 7.56 4.43
CA CYS A 284 -13.61 6.13 4.55
C CYS A 284 -13.12 5.38 3.30
N VAL A 285 -12.18 4.44 3.48
CA VAL A 285 -11.64 3.59 2.40
C VAL A 285 -12.72 2.91 1.56
N ARG A 286 -13.89 2.62 2.13
CA ARG A 286 -15.04 2.02 1.45
C ARG A 286 -15.44 2.72 0.16
N PHE A 287 -15.16 4.02 0.04
CA PHE A 287 -15.52 4.80 -1.14
C PHE A 287 -14.40 4.93 -2.17
N HIS A 288 -13.19 4.47 -1.85
CA HIS A 288 -11.99 4.66 -2.66
C HIS A 288 -11.36 3.33 -3.11
N THR A 289 -11.45 2.29 -2.28
CA THR A 289 -10.85 0.99 -2.56
C THR A 289 -11.60 -0.14 -1.82
N SER A 290 -11.43 -1.35 -2.32
CA SER A 290 -11.83 -2.57 -1.61
C SER A 290 -10.68 -3.15 -0.79
N PHE A 291 -9.46 -2.63 -0.94
CA PHE A 291 -8.26 -3.19 -0.33
C PHE A 291 -7.83 -2.43 0.91
N VAL A 292 -7.53 -3.17 1.98
CA VAL A 292 -6.88 -2.62 3.19
C VAL A 292 -5.64 -3.43 3.48
N LYS A 293 -4.50 -2.75 3.60
CA LYS A 293 -3.18 -3.37 3.76
C LYS A 293 -2.85 -4.39 2.69
N GLY A 294 -3.57 -4.50 1.55
CA GLY A 294 -3.42 -5.56 0.55
C GLY A 294 -4.44 -6.72 0.61
N HIS A 295 -5.42 -6.65 1.52
CA HIS A 295 -6.52 -7.62 1.60
C HIS A 295 -7.77 -7.03 0.96
N ASN A 296 -8.41 -7.75 0.03
CA ASN A 296 -9.73 -7.36 -0.47
C ASN A 296 -10.78 -7.61 0.62
N LEU A 297 -11.43 -6.56 1.09
CA LEU A 297 -12.42 -6.60 2.15
C LEU A 297 -13.86 -6.38 1.64
N ARG A 298 -14.08 -6.24 0.33
CA ARG A 298 -15.45 -6.09 -0.18
C ARG A 298 -16.13 -7.46 -0.24
N LEU A 299 -17.00 -7.73 0.72
CA LEU A 299 -17.75 -8.97 0.75
C LEU A 299 -18.78 -9.02 -0.38
N GLU A 300 -18.93 -10.18 -1.02
CA GLU A 300 -20.06 -10.42 -1.94
C GLU A 300 -21.36 -10.58 -1.15
N GLN A 301 -21.29 -11.32 -0.04
CA GLN A 301 -22.39 -11.53 0.90
C GLN A 301 -21.91 -11.43 2.34
N GLU A 302 -22.78 -11.01 3.25
CA GLU A 302 -22.43 -10.96 4.67
C GLU A 302 -22.40 -12.39 5.26
N PRO A 303 -21.29 -12.83 5.88
CA PRO A 303 -21.16 -14.18 6.38
C PRO A 303 -22.07 -14.45 7.60
N SER A 304 -22.41 -15.71 7.80
CA SER A 304 -22.98 -16.25 9.03
C SER A 304 -21.92 -16.35 10.14
N ALA A 305 -22.35 -16.48 11.39
CA ALA A 305 -21.41 -16.67 12.51
C ALA A 305 -20.58 -17.95 12.36
N ALA A 306 -21.16 -19.03 11.83
CA ALA A 306 -20.44 -20.28 11.55
C ALA A 306 -19.33 -20.10 10.50
N GLU A 307 -19.60 -19.36 9.41
CA GLU A 307 -18.59 -19.05 8.40
C GLU A 307 -17.47 -18.16 8.97
N VAL A 308 -17.82 -17.20 9.84
CA VAL A 308 -16.83 -16.36 10.54
C VAL A 308 -15.95 -17.22 11.44
N ILE A 309 -16.53 -18.10 12.28
CA ILE A 309 -15.78 -19.01 13.16
C ILE A 309 -14.86 -19.93 12.34
N MET A 310 -15.38 -20.51 11.26
CA MET A 310 -14.59 -21.36 10.37
C MET A 310 -13.40 -20.60 9.76
N SER A 311 -13.58 -19.32 9.42
CA SER A 311 -12.52 -18.46 8.88
C SER A 311 -11.44 -18.08 9.89
N ILE A 312 -11.67 -18.25 11.21
CA ILE A 312 -10.65 -17.98 12.24
C ILE A 312 -9.55 -19.05 12.22
N GLY A 313 -9.92 -20.31 12.01
CA GLY A 313 -8.97 -21.41 12.08
C GLY A 313 -8.36 -21.57 13.48
N ASP A 314 -7.02 -21.62 13.55
CA ASP A 314 -6.29 -21.77 14.81
C ASP A 314 -6.20 -20.44 15.58
N LEU A 315 -7.02 -20.31 16.62
CA LEU A 315 -7.08 -19.12 17.48
C LEU A 315 -5.73 -18.82 18.17
N THR A 316 -4.90 -19.83 18.43
CA THR A 316 -3.64 -19.64 19.17
C THR A 316 -2.57 -18.91 18.36
N ALA A 317 -2.76 -18.81 17.03
CA ALA A 317 -1.88 -18.09 16.12
C ALA A 317 -2.02 -16.55 16.20
N TYR A 318 -2.94 -16.04 17.03
CA TYR A 318 -3.29 -14.63 17.09
C TYR A 318 -3.27 -14.09 18.52
N LYS A 319 -2.81 -12.84 18.67
CA LYS A 319 -2.84 -12.09 19.92
C LYS A 319 -4.26 -11.75 20.36
N GLU A 320 -5.14 -11.45 19.39
CA GLU A 320 -6.53 -11.07 19.58
C GLU A 320 -7.33 -11.26 18.28
N ILE A 321 -8.65 -11.33 18.43
CA ILE A 321 -9.65 -11.29 17.36
C ILE A 321 -10.30 -9.91 17.37
N VAL A 322 -10.30 -9.23 16.22
CA VAL A 322 -10.75 -7.85 16.10
C VAL A 322 -11.92 -7.78 15.13
N PHE A 323 -13.11 -7.40 15.60
CA PHE A 323 -14.22 -7.04 14.72
C PHE A 323 -13.92 -5.69 14.07
N CYS A 324 -13.47 -5.72 12.83
CA CYS A 324 -13.09 -4.55 12.07
C CYS A 324 -12.99 -4.95 10.60
N GLY A 325 -13.57 -4.13 9.73
CA GLY A 325 -13.61 -4.33 8.29
C GLY A 325 -13.99 -3.03 7.60
N ILE A 326 -14.64 -3.14 6.44
CA ILE A 326 -15.12 -1.96 5.69
C ILE A 326 -16.40 -1.35 6.30
N GLY A 327 -17.17 -2.13 7.05
CA GLY A 327 -18.43 -1.73 7.67
C GLY A 327 -18.39 -1.55 9.19
N GLU A 328 -19.57 -1.28 9.76
CA GLU A 328 -19.83 -1.17 11.19
C GLU A 328 -20.24 -2.53 11.77
N PRO A 329 -19.38 -3.21 12.55
CA PRO A 329 -19.66 -4.56 13.03
C PRO A 329 -20.93 -4.67 13.88
N LEU A 330 -21.29 -3.62 14.64
CA LEU A 330 -22.46 -3.65 15.53
C LEU A 330 -23.81 -3.60 14.78
N MET A 331 -23.80 -3.48 13.45
CA MET A 331 -24.96 -3.79 12.60
C MET A 331 -25.29 -5.29 12.55
N ARG A 332 -24.36 -6.13 13.01
CA ARG A 332 -24.47 -7.59 13.08
C ARG A 332 -24.23 -8.07 14.52
N LEU A 333 -24.88 -7.42 15.49
CA LEU A 333 -24.68 -7.68 16.93
C LEU A 333 -24.79 -9.16 17.30
N ASP A 334 -25.75 -9.90 16.73
CA ASP A 334 -25.91 -11.33 17.02
C ASP A 334 -24.68 -12.15 16.61
N VAL A 335 -24.11 -11.86 15.42
CA VAL A 335 -22.86 -12.50 14.97
C VAL A 335 -21.70 -12.11 15.88
N VAL A 336 -21.59 -10.82 16.24
CA VAL A 336 -20.54 -10.36 17.15
C VAL A 336 -20.60 -11.13 18.47
N LYS A 337 -21.79 -11.27 19.07
CA LYS A 337 -21.97 -12.00 20.34
C LYS A 337 -21.64 -13.48 20.21
N GLU A 338 -22.16 -14.15 19.19
CA GLU A 338 -21.96 -15.60 18.98
C GLU A 338 -20.48 -15.93 18.75
N VAL A 339 -19.82 -15.19 17.85
CA VAL A 339 -18.40 -15.38 17.56
C VAL A 339 -17.54 -15.01 18.77
N SER A 340 -17.86 -13.93 19.49
CA SER A 340 -17.13 -13.54 20.70
C SER A 340 -17.23 -14.62 21.78
N ALA A 341 -18.43 -15.16 22.03
CA ALA A 341 -18.62 -16.25 22.99
C ALA A 341 -17.77 -17.48 22.65
N TRP A 342 -17.72 -17.86 21.36
CA TRP A 342 -16.85 -18.93 20.89
C TRP A 342 -15.37 -18.63 21.14
N VAL A 343 -14.91 -17.42 20.80
CA VAL A 343 -13.52 -16.98 21.04
C VAL A 343 -13.17 -17.03 22.54
N LYS A 344 -14.05 -16.53 23.41
CA LYS A 344 -13.84 -16.54 24.87
C LYS A 344 -13.81 -17.97 25.43
N GLN A 345 -14.69 -18.86 24.96
CA GLN A 345 -14.67 -20.28 25.35
C GLN A 345 -13.34 -20.96 25.02
N LYS A 346 -12.66 -20.49 23.96
CA LYS A 346 -11.34 -20.97 23.53
C LYS A 346 -10.16 -20.18 24.15
N GLY A 347 -10.43 -19.28 25.10
CA GLY A 347 -9.41 -18.51 25.81
C GLY A 347 -8.83 -17.33 25.03
N GLY A 348 -9.45 -16.93 23.91
CA GLY A 348 -9.00 -15.80 23.10
C GLY A 348 -9.42 -14.44 23.68
N LYS A 349 -8.87 -13.39 23.07
CA LYS A 349 -9.23 -11.99 23.34
C LYS A 349 -10.03 -11.41 22.19
N VAL A 350 -11.02 -10.59 22.52
CA VAL A 350 -11.91 -9.95 21.56
C VAL A 350 -11.83 -8.44 21.67
N ARG A 351 -11.66 -7.78 20.52
CA ARG A 351 -11.78 -6.33 20.38
C ARG A 351 -12.83 -5.97 19.36
N ILE A 352 -13.57 -4.88 19.61
CA ILE A 352 -14.50 -4.31 18.63
C ILE A 352 -14.01 -2.92 18.21
N ASN A 353 -13.85 -2.69 16.91
CA ASN A 353 -13.69 -1.35 16.36
C ASN A 353 -15.04 -0.89 15.81
N THR A 354 -15.55 0.23 16.29
CA THR A 354 -16.90 0.72 15.97
C THR A 354 -16.91 2.23 15.77
N ASN A 355 -17.90 2.73 15.04
CA ASN A 355 -18.26 4.14 14.97
C ASN A 355 -19.07 4.64 16.19
N GLY A 356 -19.38 3.76 17.15
CA GLY A 356 -20.07 4.12 18.39
C GLY A 356 -21.60 4.17 18.28
N HIS A 357 -22.19 3.79 17.14
CA HIS A 357 -23.65 3.81 16.94
C HIS A 357 -24.37 2.54 17.42
N GLY A 358 -23.69 1.64 18.14
CA GLY A 358 -24.26 0.34 18.54
C GLY A 358 -25.65 0.43 19.18
N ASN A 359 -25.84 1.37 20.11
CA ASN A 359 -27.13 1.58 20.76
C ASN A 359 -28.20 2.17 19.81
N LEU A 360 -27.80 3.08 18.91
CA LEU A 360 -28.71 3.66 17.91
C LEU A 360 -29.20 2.62 16.90
N ILE A 361 -28.28 1.77 16.43
CA ILE A 361 -28.55 0.69 15.49
C ILE A 361 -29.56 -0.30 16.09
N ASN A 362 -29.35 -0.69 17.35
CA ASN A 362 -30.11 -1.75 18.01
C ASN A 362 -31.29 -1.22 18.85
N LYS A 363 -31.47 0.11 18.92
CA LYS A 363 -32.54 0.83 19.64
C LYS A 363 -32.63 0.50 21.14
N ARG A 364 -31.52 0.08 21.75
CA ARG A 364 -31.40 -0.25 23.18
C ARG A 364 -29.94 -0.17 23.64
N ASN A 365 -29.68 -0.24 24.95
CA ASN A 365 -28.32 -0.33 25.47
C ASN A 365 -27.77 -1.75 25.28
N ILE A 366 -26.80 -1.92 24.40
CA ILE A 366 -26.22 -3.24 24.07
C ILE A 366 -24.97 -3.57 24.86
N LEU A 367 -24.38 -2.60 25.57
CA LEU A 367 -23.10 -2.78 26.27
C LEU A 367 -23.15 -3.82 27.41
N PRO A 368 -24.24 -3.93 28.20
CA PRO A 368 -24.39 -5.03 29.15
C PRO A 368 -24.44 -6.41 28.47
N GLU A 369 -24.87 -6.48 27.20
CA GLU A 369 -24.88 -7.74 26.44
C GLU A 369 -23.50 -8.16 25.92
N LEU A 370 -22.51 -7.27 26.01
CA LEU A 370 -21.12 -7.50 25.60
C LEU A 370 -20.17 -7.72 26.78
N ASP A 371 -20.66 -7.55 28.01
CA ASP A 371 -19.91 -7.81 29.24
C ASP A 371 -19.47 -9.29 29.29
N GLY A 372 -18.20 -9.51 29.65
CA GLY A 372 -17.54 -10.82 29.61
C GLY A 372 -17.24 -11.39 28.21
N LEU A 373 -17.82 -10.83 27.15
CA LEU A 373 -17.58 -11.26 25.76
C LEU A 373 -16.48 -10.45 25.06
N VAL A 374 -16.31 -9.19 25.44
CA VAL A 374 -15.43 -8.24 24.77
C VAL A 374 -14.40 -7.69 25.75
N ASP A 375 -13.13 -7.83 25.42
CA ASP A 375 -12.03 -7.37 26.28
C ASP A 375 -11.71 -5.89 26.07
N SER A 376 -11.88 -5.39 24.84
CA SER A 376 -11.64 -3.98 24.51
C SER A 376 -12.55 -3.44 23.41
N ILE A 377 -12.81 -2.13 23.44
CA ILE A 377 -13.56 -1.43 22.40
C ILE A 377 -12.85 -0.16 21.95
N SER A 378 -12.73 0.03 20.64
CA SER A 378 -12.13 1.18 20.00
C SER A 378 -13.21 1.97 19.25
N ILE A 379 -13.55 3.15 19.76
CA ILE A 379 -14.68 3.94 19.28
C ILE A 379 -14.18 5.12 18.46
N SER A 380 -14.57 5.17 17.18
CA SER A 380 -14.24 6.27 16.28
C SER A 380 -15.05 7.52 16.63
N LEU A 381 -14.40 8.43 17.37
CA LEU A 381 -14.94 9.75 17.72
C LEU A 381 -14.92 10.66 16.50
N ASP A 382 -13.77 10.72 15.81
CA ASP A 382 -13.54 11.43 14.53
C ASP A 382 -14.05 12.89 14.43
N ALA A 383 -14.33 13.57 15.55
CA ALA A 383 -14.56 15.00 15.66
C ALA A 383 -14.53 15.51 17.11
N ASP A 384 -14.18 16.78 17.31
CA ASP A 384 -14.23 17.46 18.62
C ASP A 384 -15.60 18.09 18.94
N ASP A 385 -16.47 18.26 17.93
CA ASP A 385 -17.82 18.79 18.11
C ASP A 385 -18.83 18.16 17.13
N GLU A 386 -20.11 18.35 17.43
CA GLU A 386 -21.24 17.79 16.67
C GLU A 386 -21.29 18.28 15.21
N LYS A 387 -21.03 19.57 14.98
CA LYS A 387 -21.08 20.16 13.63
C LYS A 387 -19.99 19.56 12.74
N LYS A 388 -18.78 19.40 13.27
CA LYS A 388 -17.67 18.74 12.58
C LYS A 388 -17.95 17.27 12.36
N TYR A 389 -18.52 16.58 13.36
CA TYR A 389 -18.90 15.18 13.23
C TYR A 389 -19.89 14.99 12.08
N GLU A 390 -20.92 15.83 11.99
CA GLU A 390 -21.89 15.79 10.90
C GLU A 390 -21.25 16.05 9.52
N ALA A 391 -20.36 17.03 9.44
CA ALA A 391 -19.66 17.37 8.20
C ALA A 391 -18.73 16.25 7.71
N VAL A 392 -17.96 15.66 8.64
CA VAL A 392 -16.90 14.70 8.32
C VAL A 392 -17.43 13.28 8.24
N CYS A 393 -18.19 12.82 9.24
CA CYS A 393 -18.69 11.44 9.35
C CYS A 393 -20.02 11.21 8.61
N LYS A 394 -20.82 12.26 8.40
CA LYS A 394 -22.12 12.21 7.71
C LYS A 394 -23.00 11.06 8.22
N PRO A 395 -23.37 11.06 9.51
CA PRO A 395 -24.10 9.98 10.14
C PRO A 395 -25.53 9.88 9.58
N SER A 396 -26.07 8.65 9.58
CA SER A 396 -27.47 8.39 9.16
C SER A 396 -28.50 8.74 10.24
N PHE A 397 -28.06 9.07 11.45
CA PHE A 397 -28.90 9.39 12.60
C PHE A 397 -28.78 10.86 13.00
N LYS A 398 -29.86 11.42 13.55
CA LYS A 398 -29.84 12.72 14.23
C LYS A 398 -29.17 12.59 15.61
N ASN A 399 -28.53 13.65 16.08
CA ASN A 399 -27.83 13.71 17.37
C ASN A 399 -26.78 12.59 17.54
N ALA A 400 -26.20 12.12 16.44
CA ALA A 400 -25.31 10.96 16.44
C ALA A 400 -24.06 11.18 17.29
N PHE A 401 -23.49 12.39 17.25
CA PHE A 401 -22.33 12.74 18.07
C PHE A 401 -22.63 12.57 19.57
N GLN A 402 -23.75 13.09 20.05
CA GLN A 402 -24.15 12.95 21.46
C GLN A 402 -24.39 11.48 21.84
N ALA A 403 -24.92 10.68 20.92
CA ALA A 403 -25.08 9.26 21.13
C ALA A 403 -23.72 8.53 21.21
N VAL A 404 -22.73 8.90 20.41
CA VAL A 404 -21.35 8.38 20.51
C VAL A 404 -20.73 8.72 21.86
N ILE A 405 -20.84 9.97 22.31
CA ILE A 405 -20.36 10.39 23.63
C ILE A 405 -21.03 9.58 24.76
N SER A 406 -22.35 9.39 24.65
CA SER A 406 -23.12 8.58 25.61
C SER A 406 -22.69 7.12 25.58
N PHE A 407 -22.44 6.58 24.40
CA PHE A 407 -21.95 5.21 24.20
C PHE A 407 -20.57 5.00 24.81
N ILE A 408 -19.64 5.95 24.64
CA ILE A 408 -18.30 5.92 25.27
C ILE A 408 -18.43 5.88 26.80
N LYS A 409 -19.24 6.77 27.38
CA LYS A 409 -19.44 6.85 28.84
C LYS A 409 -20.04 5.55 29.39
N GLU A 410 -20.99 4.97 28.68
CA GLU A 410 -21.61 3.70 29.07
C GLU A 410 -20.64 2.51 28.91
N ALA A 411 -19.81 2.50 27.86
CA ALA A 411 -18.90 1.39 27.59
C ALA A 411 -17.92 1.15 28.73
N LYS A 412 -17.46 2.21 29.40
CA LYS A 412 -16.55 2.14 30.55
C LYS A 412 -17.11 1.36 31.75
N LYS A 413 -18.43 1.17 31.81
CA LYS A 413 -19.09 0.42 32.88
C LYS A 413 -19.07 -1.09 32.65
N HIS A 414 -18.92 -1.54 31.40
CA HIS A 414 -19.11 -2.93 30.99
C HIS A 414 -17.90 -3.53 30.26
N ILE A 415 -17.06 -2.69 29.63
CA ILE A 415 -15.91 -3.13 28.84
C ILE A 415 -14.63 -2.77 29.58
N PRO A 416 -13.70 -3.74 29.80
CA PRO A 416 -12.48 -3.50 30.57
C PRO A 416 -11.59 -2.39 30.00
N GLU A 417 -11.41 -2.35 28.68
CA GLU A 417 -10.57 -1.38 27.99
C GLU A 417 -11.39 -0.60 26.96
N VAL A 418 -11.50 0.71 27.15
CA VAL A 418 -12.20 1.62 26.23
C VAL A 418 -11.21 2.67 25.74
N GLN A 419 -11.02 2.71 24.42
CA GLN A 419 -10.28 3.79 23.77
C GLN A 419 -11.16 4.49 22.74
N ILE A 420 -10.79 5.72 22.41
CA ILE A 420 -11.33 6.43 21.26
C ILE A 420 -10.26 6.66 20.20
N THR A 421 -10.70 6.81 18.96
CA THR A 421 -9.81 7.12 17.83
C THR A 421 -10.29 8.34 17.07
N VAL A 422 -9.34 9.08 16.50
CA VAL A 422 -9.61 10.14 15.52
C VAL A 422 -8.74 9.95 14.29
N VAL A 423 -9.27 10.23 13.11
CA VAL A 423 -8.45 10.42 11.90
C VAL A 423 -8.02 11.88 11.83
N ALA A 424 -6.71 12.11 11.75
CA ALA A 424 -6.13 13.44 11.59
C ALA A 424 -6.35 13.95 10.16
N VAL A 425 -7.52 14.54 9.91
CA VAL A 425 -7.86 15.28 8.69
C VAL A 425 -7.89 16.79 8.98
N PRO A 426 -7.68 17.66 7.97
CA PRO A 426 -7.57 19.12 8.18
C PRO A 426 -8.74 19.76 8.94
N GLU A 427 -9.94 19.19 8.83
CA GLU A 427 -11.16 19.67 9.46
C GLU A 427 -11.25 19.36 10.97
N ILE A 428 -10.44 18.41 11.46
CA ILE A 428 -10.50 17.91 12.84
C ILE A 428 -9.38 18.52 13.69
N ASP A 429 -9.77 19.08 14.83
CA ASP A 429 -8.85 19.61 15.82
C ASP A 429 -8.43 18.47 16.77
N VAL A 430 -7.26 17.89 16.49
CA VAL A 430 -6.74 16.74 17.24
C VAL A 430 -6.47 17.08 18.71
N GLU A 431 -6.07 18.33 19.02
CA GLU A 431 -5.83 18.73 20.41
C GLU A 431 -7.13 18.83 21.19
N LYS A 432 -8.19 19.39 20.60
CA LYS A 432 -9.52 19.37 21.23
C LYS A 432 -10.07 17.97 21.40
N CYS A 433 -9.80 17.07 20.46
CA CYS A 433 -10.15 15.65 20.63
C CYS A 433 -9.39 15.00 21.80
N LYS A 434 -8.11 15.37 22.03
CA LYS A 434 -7.35 14.92 23.21
C LYS A 434 -7.96 15.41 24.50
N ASP A 435 -8.40 16.67 24.55
CA ASP A 435 -9.03 17.23 25.73
C ASP A 435 -10.38 16.54 26.02
N LEU A 436 -11.20 16.32 24.99
CA LEU A 436 -12.43 15.55 25.12
C LEU A 436 -12.17 14.11 25.59
N ALA A 437 -11.10 13.45 25.11
CA ALA A 437 -10.70 12.13 25.59
C ALA A 437 -10.39 12.12 27.09
N LYS A 438 -9.66 13.14 27.58
CA LYS A 438 -9.33 13.31 29.00
C LYS A 438 -10.60 13.53 29.83
N GLU A 439 -11.53 14.36 29.35
CA GLU A 439 -12.82 14.60 30.02
C GLU A 439 -13.66 13.32 30.13
N LEU A 440 -13.64 12.47 29.10
CA LEU A 440 -14.29 11.17 29.10
C LEU A 440 -13.53 10.11 29.91
N GLY A 441 -12.28 10.40 30.28
CA GLY A 441 -11.37 9.50 30.99
C GLY A 441 -11.07 8.23 30.21
N VAL A 442 -10.78 8.36 28.91
CA VAL A 442 -10.42 7.28 27.99
C VAL A 442 -9.16 7.65 27.21
N GLU A 443 -8.43 6.65 26.73
CA GLU A 443 -7.26 6.90 25.89
C GLU A 443 -7.66 7.34 24.47
N LEU A 444 -6.90 8.26 23.88
CA LEU A 444 -7.02 8.65 22.49
C LEU A 444 -5.87 8.05 21.66
N ARG A 445 -6.22 7.38 20.56
CA ARG A 445 -5.27 7.06 19.48
C ARG A 445 -5.57 7.91 18.26
N VAL A 446 -4.59 8.70 17.84
CA VAL A 446 -4.63 9.44 16.59
C VAL A 446 -4.22 8.52 15.44
N ARG A 447 -5.01 8.50 14.37
CA ARG A 447 -4.71 7.80 13.12
C ARG A 447 -4.34 8.84 12.07
N GLU A 448 -3.23 8.66 11.39
CA GLU A 448 -2.90 9.52 10.26
C GLU A 448 -3.84 9.24 9.10
N PHE A 449 -4.25 10.29 8.38
CA PHE A 449 -5.04 10.16 7.17
C PHE A 449 -4.29 9.29 6.14
N ASN A 450 -5.01 8.38 5.46
CA ASN A 450 -4.48 7.37 4.53
C ASN A 450 -3.61 6.25 5.16
N VAL A 451 -3.49 6.19 6.49
CA VAL A 451 -2.86 5.05 7.19
C VAL A 451 -3.96 4.20 7.84
N VAL A 452 -4.34 3.10 7.19
CA VAL A 452 -5.48 2.25 7.60
C VAL A 452 -4.97 0.89 8.07
N GLY A 453 -5.13 0.58 9.35
CA GLY A 453 -4.61 -0.63 10.03
C GLY A 453 -3.79 -0.30 11.26
#